data_AF-A0A2S9IQK3-F1
#
_entry.id   AF-A0A2S9IQK3-F1
#
_cell.length_a   1.000
_cell.length_b   1.000
_cell.length_c   1.000
_cell.angle_alpha   90.00
_cell.angle_beta   90.00
_cell.angle_gamma   90.00
#
_symmetry.space_group_name_H-M   'P 1'
#
loop_
_entity.id
_entity.type
_entity.pdbx_description
1 polymer ?
#
loop_
_entity_poly.entity_id
_entity_poly.type
_entity_poly.pdbx_seq_one_letter_code
_entity_poly.pdbx_strand_id
1 'polypeptide(L)' 'YIQAFNDGNKRTARIVSNAILIANQYCPISFRTIDSIEYKKAMLIFYEQNNISVFKEIFMEQFRFAVKTYF' A
#
# COMPACT_ATOMS: atom_id res chain seq x y z
N TYR A 1 -10.83 -1.19 -9.06
CA TYR A 1 -9.77 -2.21 -9.08
C TYR A 1 -9.85 -2.98 -10.38
N ILE A 2 -8.75 -3.13 -11.15
CA ILE A 2 -8.79 -3.60 -12.55
C ILE A 2 -8.11 -4.97 -12.78
N GLN A 3 -7.04 -5.33 -12.05
CA GLN A 3 -6.20 -6.52 -12.32
C GLN A 3 -5.82 -6.70 -13.81
N ALA A 4 -5.09 -5.73 -14.36
CA ALA A 4 -4.75 -5.74 -15.79
C ALA A 4 -3.78 -6.86 -16.24
N PHE A 5 -3.05 -7.47 -15.31
CA PHE A 5 -2.03 -8.49 -15.61
C PHE A 5 -2.42 -9.89 -15.10
N ASN A 6 -1.88 -10.94 -15.72
CA ASN A 6 -2.08 -12.32 -15.26
C ASN A 6 -1.39 -12.59 -13.90
N ASP A 7 -0.22 -12.00 -13.68
CA ASP A 7 0.45 -11.94 -12.38
C ASP A 7 1.13 -10.57 -12.22
N GLY A 8 1.48 -10.22 -10.99
CA GLY A 8 2.29 -9.04 -10.68
C GLY A 8 1.48 -7.80 -10.33
N ASN A 9 0.14 -7.79 -10.48
CA ASN A 9 -0.69 -6.62 -10.20
C ASN A 9 -0.39 -5.94 -8.85
N LYS A 10 -0.23 -6.74 -7.79
CA LYS A 10 0.06 -6.23 -6.43
C LYS A 10 1.46 -5.60 -6.35
N ARG A 11 2.44 -6.16 -7.05
CA ARG A 11 3.81 -5.61 -7.13
C ARG A 11 3.79 -4.30 -7.92
N THR A 12 3.17 -4.31 -9.09
CA THR A 12 3.03 -3.12 -9.94
C THR A 12 2.30 -2.00 -9.22
N ALA A 13 1.19 -2.28 -8.54
CA ALA A 13 0.43 -1.28 -7.78
C ALA A 13 1.29 -0.59 -6.70
N ARG A 14 2.11 -1.34 -5.95
CA ARG A 14 3.01 -0.77 -4.95
C ARG A 14 4.12 0.07 -5.56
N ILE A 15 4.72 -0.40 -6.66
CA ILE A 15 5.76 0.35 -7.38
C ILE A 15 5.20 1.66 -7.91
N VAL A 16 4.04 1.65 -8.57
CA VAL A 16 3.38 2.85 -9.08
C VAL A 16 3.00 3.80 -7.95
N SER A 17 2.48 3.29 -6.83
CA SER A 17 2.20 4.10 -5.64
C SER A 17 3.44 4.84 -5.14
N ASN A 18 4.57 4.15 -5.03
CA ASN A 18 5.83 4.78 -4.61
C ASN A 18 6.39 5.73 -5.67
N ALA A 19 6.21 5.44 -6.97
CA ALA A 19 6.61 6.34 -8.04
C ALA A 19 5.87 7.69 -7.94
N ILE A 20 4.57 7.69 -7.62
CA ILE A 20 3.79 8.92 -7.39
C ILE A 20 4.30 9.69 -6.18
N LEU A 21 4.60 9.00 -5.07
CA LEU A 21 5.16 9.64 -3.87
C LEU A 21 6.50 10.33 -4.19
N ILE A 22 7.41 9.59 -4.83
CA ILE A 22 8.73 10.11 -5.21
C ILE A 22 8.61 11.29 -6.19
N ALA A 23 7.73 11.20 -7.18
CA ALA A 23 7.50 12.29 -8.14
C ALA A 23 7.03 13.59 -7.47
N ASN A 24 6.39 13.48 -6.30
CA ASN A 24 5.94 14.61 -5.48
C ASN A 24 6.89 14.89 -4.29
N GLN A 25 8.13 14.38 -4.33
CA GLN A 25 9.15 14.57 -3.28
C GLN A 25 8.74 14.06 -1.90
N TYR A 26 7.91 13.02 -1.84
CA TYR A 26 7.58 12.30 -0.61
C TYR A 26 8.40 11.02 -0.46
N CYS A 27 8.63 10.63 0.79
CA CYS A 27 9.29 9.38 1.15
C CYS A 27 8.53 8.16 0.57
N PRO A 28 9.22 7.20 -0.09
CA PRO A 28 8.60 5.96 -0.50
C PRO A 28 8.30 5.06 0.71
N ILE A 29 7.22 4.28 0.63
CA ILE A 29 6.79 3.42 1.73
C ILE A 29 7.03 1.94 1.45
N SER A 30 7.11 1.15 2.52
CA SER A 30 7.17 -0.31 2.48
C SER A 30 6.12 -0.88 3.42
N PHE A 31 5.45 -1.94 3.00
CA PHE A 31 4.50 -2.68 3.83
C PHE A 31 5.15 -3.89 4.54
N ARG A 32 6.49 -4.01 4.51
CA ARG A 32 7.21 -5.17 5.09
C ARG A 32 6.98 -5.30 6.60
N THR A 33 6.76 -4.18 7.27
CA THR A 33 6.53 -4.07 8.71
C THR A 33 5.09 -4.37 9.13
N ILE A 34 4.18 -4.55 8.17
CA ILE A 34 2.80 -4.95 8.42
C ILE A 34 2.69 -6.47 8.49
N ASP A 35 1.95 -6.96 9.48
CA ASP A 35 1.62 -8.38 9.56
C ASP A 35 0.89 -8.84 8.28
N SER A 36 1.33 -9.98 7.74
CA SER A 36 0.85 -10.45 6.46
C SER A 36 -0.64 -10.82 6.47
N ILE A 37 -1.19 -11.19 7.63
CA ILE A 37 -2.61 -11.50 7.80
C ILE A 37 -3.40 -10.20 7.78
N GLU A 38 -2.96 -9.17 8.50
CA GLU A 38 -3.62 -7.86 8.52
C GLU A 38 -3.65 -7.20 7.14
N TYR A 39 -2.53 -7.24 6.41
CA TYR A 39 -2.50 -6.75 5.03
C TYR A 39 -3.50 -7.51 4.14
N LYS A 40 -3.58 -8.84 4.26
CA LYS A 40 -4.53 -9.66 3.47
C LYS A 40 -5.98 -9.36 3.84
N LYS A 41 -6.30 -9.16 5.12
CA LYS A 41 -7.64 -8.78 5.58
C LYS A 41 -8.06 -7.42 5.00
N ALA A 42 -7.19 -6.42 5.03
CA ALA A 42 -7.45 -5.11 4.44
C ALA A 42 -7.70 -5.21 2.93
N MET A 43 -6.91 -6.03 2.22
CA MET A 43 -7.14 -6.29 0.80
C MET A 43 -8.47 -7.01 0.54
N LEU A 44 -8.85 -7.97 1.39
CA LEU A 44 -10.12 -8.68 1.27
C LEU A 44 -11.32 -7.73 1.44
N ILE A 45 -11.28 -6.87 2.46
CA ILE A 45 -12.32 -5.84 2.69
C ILE A 45 -12.43 -4.92 1.46
N PHE A 46 -11.30 -4.51 0.89
CA PHE A 46 -11.30 -3.70 -0.32
C PHE A 46 -11.90 -4.45 -1.53
N TYR A 47 -11.61 -5.74 -1.71
CA TYR A 47 -12.10 -6.49 -2.86
C TYR A 47 -13.57 -6.89 -2.75
N GLU A 48 -14.01 -7.34 -1.58
CA GLU A 48 -15.37 -7.86 -1.39
C GLU A 48 -16.38 -6.75 -1.12
N GLN A 49 -15.96 -5.68 -0.44
CA GLN A 49 -16.87 -4.62 0.01
C GLN A 49 -16.60 -3.27 -0.67
N ASN A 50 -15.61 -3.21 -1.59
CA ASN A 50 -15.15 -1.97 -2.21
C ASN A 50 -14.81 -0.87 -1.19
N ASN A 51 -14.41 -1.27 0.03
CA ASN A 51 -14.13 -0.37 1.13
C ASN A 51 -12.61 -0.21 1.32
N ILE A 52 -12.09 0.98 1.00
CA ILE A 52 -10.66 1.30 1.07
C ILE A 52 -10.18 1.70 2.47
N SER A 53 -11.09 1.91 3.43
CA SER A 53 -10.78 2.61 4.69
C SER A 53 -9.65 1.96 5.48
N VAL A 54 -9.68 0.63 5.63
CA VAL A 54 -8.64 -0.12 6.36
C VAL A 54 -7.29 -0.05 5.65
N PHE A 55 -7.29 -0.18 4.32
CA PHE A 55 -6.05 -0.08 3.54
C PHE A 55 -5.47 1.34 3.58
N LYS A 56 -6.33 2.36 3.59
CA LYS A 56 -5.92 3.76 3.75
C LYS A 56 -5.24 3.99 5.10
N GLU A 57 -5.77 3.42 6.18
CA GLU A 57 -5.16 3.51 7.51
C GLU A 57 -3.77 2.90 7.53
N ILE A 58 -3.63 1.66 7.03
CA ILE A 58 -2.34 0.97 6.88
C ILE A 58 -1.36 1.83 6.07
N PHE A 59 -1.79 2.41 4.95
CA PHE A 59 -0.96 3.28 4.12
C PHE A 59 -0.43 4.48 4.92
N MET A 60 -1.30 5.18 5.63
CA MET A 60 -0.92 6.35 6.43
C MET A 60 0.04 6.00 7.57
N GLU A 61 -0.16 4.84 8.21
CA GLU A 61 0.75 4.34 9.24
C GLU A 61 2.12 4.01 8.68
N GLN A 62 2.20 3.34 7.53
CA GLN A 62 3.47 3.03 6.89
C GLN A 62 4.19 4.27 6.40
N PHE A 63 3.46 5.29 5.97
CA PHE A 63 4.03 6.60 5.67
C PHE A 63 4.64 7.26 6.92
N ARG A 64 3.88 7.32 8.03
CA ARG A 64 4.38 7.85 9.31
C ARG A 64 5.61 7.08 9.82
N PHE A 65 5.60 5.76 9.69
CA PHE A 65 6.74 4.92 10.03
C PHE A 65 7.96 5.24 9.17
N ALA A 66 7.79 5.30 7.85
CA ALA A 66 8.89 5.56 6.92
C ALA A 66 9.54 6.92 7.17
N VAL A 67 8.73 7.96 7.43
CA VAL A 67 9.24 9.26 7.87
C VAL A 67 10.02 9.09 9.16
N LYS A 68 9.40 8.60 10.25
CA LYS A 68 10.04 8.49 11.57
C LYS A 68 11.35 7.68 11.59
N THR A 69 11.46 6.66 10.75
CA THR A 69 12.60 5.72 10.77
C THR A 69 13.73 6.14 9.85
N TYR A 70 13.44 6.81 8.74
CA TYR A 70 14.44 7.07 7.70
C TYR A 70 14.70 8.56 7.43
N PHE A 71 13.87 9.48 7.94
CA PHE A 71 13.92 10.92 7.67
C PHE A 71 13.69 11.76 8.93
#